data_AF-A0A1J5FSH3-F1
#
_entry.id   AF-A0A1J5FSH3-F1
#
_cell.length_a   1.000
_cell.length_b   1.000
_cell.length_c   1.000
_cell.angle_alpha   90.00
_cell.angle_beta   90.00
_cell.angle_gamma   90.00
#
_symmetry.space_group_name_H-M   'P 1'
#
loop_
_entity.id
_entity.type
_entity.pdbx_description
1 polymer ?
#
loop_
_entity_poly.entity_id
_entity_poly.type
_entity_poly.pdbx_seq_one_letter_code
_entity_poly.pdbx_strand_id
1 'polypeptide(L)'
;MKSTDEKFKKVIDKNTFYFYNKEFEESYEGYINSIKELLLNLKNEIELNGLKKEFFEKLILEKENGLRALLALTGFSNENLKRITTLIRVVDDAELNRILLKEKWFENEKISEDGIAEWSDSKIMSMIKTDKYFRQGIVNLFLRVQRYHS
;
A
#
# COMPACT_ATOMS: atom_id res chain seq x y z
N MET A 1 22.07 -4.73 -41.76
CA MET A 1 20.69 -5.12 -41.38
C MET A 1 20.83 -6.37 -40.51
N LYS A 2 20.37 -6.38 -39.25
CA LYS A 2 20.50 -7.58 -38.39
C LYS A 2 19.72 -8.74 -39.00
N SER A 3 20.34 -9.92 -39.03
CA SER A 3 19.69 -11.13 -39.55
C SER A 3 18.44 -11.46 -38.70
N THR A 4 17.45 -12.10 -39.31
CA THR A 4 16.25 -12.57 -38.60
C THR A 4 16.61 -13.47 -37.42
N ASP A 5 17.66 -14.29 -37.55
CA ASP A 5 18.17 -15.17 -36.50
C ASP A 5 18.77 -14.40 -35.33
N GLU A 6 19.46 -13.29 -35.59
CA GLU A 6 19.98 -12.43 -34.53
C GLU A 6 18.86 -11.75 -33.74
N LYS A 7 17.72 -11.45 -34.40
CA LYS A 7 16.53 -10.92 -33.74
C LYS A 7 15.86 -11.99 -32.88
N PHE A 8 15.67 -13.20 -33.41
CA PHE A 8 15.12 -14.33 -32.64
C PHE A 8 15.99 -14.69 -31.45
N LYS A 9 17.31 -14.79 -31.65
CA LYS A 9 18.27 -15.05 -30.57
C LYS A 9 18.24 -13.97 -29.51
N LYS A 10 18.15 -12.69 -29.88
CA LYS A 10 17.99 -11.59 -28.91
C LYS A 10 16.66 -11.66 -28.14
N VAL A 11 15.57 -12.09 -28.79
CA VAL A 11 14.29 -12.28 -28.12
C VAL A 11 14.36 -13.45 -27.14
N ILE A 12 15.00 -14.56 -27.51
CA ILE A 12 15.21 -15.71 -26.61
C ILE A 12 16.14 -15.32 -25.46
N ASP A 13 17.29 -14.71 -25.76
CA ASP A 13 18.32 -14.31 -24.81
C ASP A 13 17.92 -13.13 -23.91
N LYS A 14 16.83 -12.41 -24.22
CA LYS A 14 16.31 -11.30 -23.41
C LYS A 14 14.87 -11.46 -22.94
N ASN A 15 14.17 -12.54 -23.32
CA ASN A 15 12.86 -12.83 -22.74
C ASN A 15 13.04 -13.38 -21.33
N THR A 16 12.72 -12.58 -20.33
CA THR A 16 12.60 -13.02 -18.93
C THR A 16 11.62 -14.18 -18.75
N PHE A 17 10.72 -14.43 -19.70
CA PHE A 17 9.85 -15.61 -19.69
C PHE A 17 10.61 -16.95 -19.73
N TYR A 18 11.80 -17.00 -20.34
CA TYR A 18 12.61 -18.23 -20.46
C TYR A 18 13.77 -18.31 -19.48
N PHE A 19 14.07 -17.22 -18.76
CA PHE A 19 15.11 -17.20 -17.74
C PHE A 19 14.49 -17.49 -16.38
N TYR A 20 14.54 -18.75 -15.98
CA TYR A 20 14.33 -19.15 -14.59
C TYR A 20 15.41 -18.48 -13.73
N ASN A 21 15.05 -17.37 -13.09
CA ASN A 21 15.91 -16.72 -12.10
C ASN A 21 15.54 -17.26 -10.72
N LYS A 22 16.21 -18.34 -10.33
CA LYS A 22 15.97 -19.05 -9.07
C LYS A 22 16.00 -18.11 -7.85
N GLU A 23 16.97 -17.21 -7.78
CA GLU A 23 17.10 -16.26 -6.67
C GLU A 23 15.91 -15.30 -6.59
N PHE A 24 15.44 -14.83 -7.75
CA PHE A 24 14.25 -13.98 -7.81
C PHE A 24 13.01 -14.74 -7.34
N GLU A 25 12.76 -15.95 -7.86
CA GLU A 25 11.62 -16.78 -7.46
C GLU A 25 11.64 -17.09 -5.96
N GLU A 26 12.77 -17.54 -5.42
CA GLU A 26 12.92 -17.82 -3.98
C GLU A 26 12.68 -16.57 -3.12
N SER A 27 13.21 -15.42 -3.53
CA SER A 27 12.97 -14.15 -2.82
C SER A 27 11.50 -13.73 -2.87
N TYR A 28 10.84 -13.94 -4.00
CA TYR A 28 9.45 -13.55 -4.23
C TYR A 28 8.48 -14.48 -3.49
N GLU A 29 8.74 -15.79 -3.49
CA GLU A 29 8.04 -16.76 -2.66
C GLU A 29 8.19 -16.43 -1.17
N GLY A 30 9.41 -16.10 -0.72
CA GLY A 30 9.65 -15.66 0.66
C GLY A 30 8.83 -14.42 1.02
N TYR A 31 8.77 -13.43 0.13
CA TYR A 31 7.94 -12.24 0.29
C TYR A 31 6.44 -12.58 0.37
N ILE A 32 5.91 -13.39 -0.55
CA ILE A 32 4.50 -13.81 -0.54
C ILE A 32 4.16 -14.55 0.76
N ASN A 33 5.02 -15.48 1.17
CA ASN A 33 4.84 -16.24 2.41
C ASN A 33 4.81 -15.31 3.62
N SER A 34 5.68 -14.28 3.67
CA SER A 34 5.64 -13.30 4.76
C SER A 34 4.30 -12.56 4.86
N ILE A 35 3.70 -12.20 3.73
CA ILE A 35 2.37 -11.55 3.70
C ILE A 35 1.29 -12.52 4.14
N LYS A 36 1.32 -13.76 3.63
CA LYS A 36 0.38 -14.82 4.00
C LYS A 36 0.36 -15.05 5.51
N GLU A 37 1.53 -15.16 6.14
CA GLU A 37 1.65 -15.36 7.58
C GLU A 37 1.15 -14.15 8.39
N LEU A 38 1.42 -12.92 7.93
CA LEU A 38 0.86 -11.71 8.55
C LEU A 38 -0.67 -11.73 8.53
N LEU A 39 -1.27 -12.11 7.40
CA LEU A 39 -2.72 -12.18 7.24
C LEU A 39 -3.35 -13.32 8.05
N LEU A 40 -2.69 -14.48 8.13
CA LEU A 40 -3.16 -15.59 8.94
C LEU A 40 -3.17 -15.23 10.43
N ASN A 41 -2.11 -14.57 10.92
CA ASN A 41 -2.05 -14.10 12.30
C ASN A 41 -3.13 -13.06 12.59
N LEU A 42 -3.33 -12.10 11.67
CA LEU A 42 -4.40 -11.10 11.80
C LEU A 42 -5.79 -11.76 11.85
N LYS A 43 -6.05 -12.76 10.99
CA LYS A 43 -7.29 -13.55 11.00
C LYS A 43 -7.52 -14.20 12.36
N ASN A 44 -6.51 -14.86 12.90
CA ASN A 44 -6.59 -15.51 14.21
C ASN A 44 -6.86 -14.49 15.33
N GLU A 45 -6.20 -13.32 15.31
CA GLU A 45 -6.45 -12.26 16.29
C GLU A 45 -7.91 -11.75 16.24
N ILE A 46 -8.47 -11.59 15.03
CA ILE A 46 -9.85 -11.17 14.81
C ILE A 46 -10.85 -12.25 15.25
N GLU A 47 -10.59 -13.53 14.95
CA GLU A 47 -11.45 -14.65 15.36
C GLU A 47 -11.52 -14.80 16.89
N LEU A 48 -10.40 -14.56 17.58
CA LEU A 48 -10.33 -14.67 19.04
C LEU A 48 -10.89 -13.44 19.77
N ASN A 49 -10.66 -12.24 19.25
CA ASN A 49 -10.90 -10.99 20.00
C ASN A 49 -11.94 -10.06 19.36
N GLY A 50 -12.53 -10.46 18.24
CA GLY A 50 -13.44 -9.66 17.42
C GLY A 50 -12.72 -8.66 16.50
N LEU A 51 -13.45 -8.12 15.53
CA LEU A 51 -12.90 -7.15 14.57
C LEU A 51 -12.65 -5.79 15.26
N LYS A 52 -11.38 -5.40 15.35
CA LYS A 52 -10.90 -4.18 16.01
C LYS A 52 -9.93 -3.43 15.11
N LYS A 53 -10.04 -2.10 15.02
CA LYS A 53 -9.18 -1.28 14.16
C LYS A 53 -7.73 -1.27 14.61
N GLU A 54 -7.54 -1.39 15.91
CA GLU A 54 -6.26 -1.39 16.60
C GLU A 54 -5.34 -2.50 16.07
N PHE A 55 -5.89 -3.63 15.64
CA PHE A 55 -5.11 -4.71 15.02
C PHE A 55 -4.49 -4.29 13.68
N PHE A 56 -5.23 -3.55 12.86
CA PHE A 56 -4.74 -3.04 11.59
C PHE A 56 -3.75 -1.87 11.78
N GLU A 57 -4.02 -0.99 12.75
CA GLU A 57 -3.06 0.06 13.12
C GLU A 57 -1.74 -0.55 13.59
N LYS A 58 -1.80 -1.56 14.45
CA LYS A 58 -0.64 -2.31 14.93
C LYS A 58 0.09 -3.01 13.80
N LEU A 59 -0.64 -3.69 12.90
CA LEU A 59 -0.08 -4.37 11.74
C LEU A 59 0.80 -3.43 10.90
N ILE A 60 0.27 -2.28 10.48
CA ILE A 60 1.02 -1.35 9.61
C ILE A 60 2.11 -0.58 10.35
N LEU A 61 1.97 -0.42 11.68
CA LEU A 61 2.98 0.23 12.53
C LEU A 61 4.17 -0.69 12.82
N GLU A 62 3.94 -1.97 13.12
CA GLU A 62 4.97 -2.84 13.67
C GLU A 62 5.59 -3.77 12.63
N LYS A 63 4.84 -4.17 11.60
CA LYS A 63 5.27 -5.21 10.66
C LYS A 63 5.86 -4.57 9.41
N GLU A 64 6.99 -5.13 8.95
CA GLU A 64 7.70 -4.65 7.75
C GLU A 64 6.79 -4.65 6.52
N ASN A 65 6.09 -5.76 6.28
CA ASN A 65 5.13 -5.91 5.19
C ASN A 65 3.68 -5.60 5.60
N GLY A 66 3.47 -4.92 6.73
CA GLY A 66 2.14 -4.66 7.27
C GLY A 66 1.25 -3.85 6.33
N LEU A 67 1.78 -2.78 5.72
CA LEU A 67 1.02 -2.00 4.75
C LEU A 67 0.68 -2.83 3.51
N ARG A 68 1.62 -3.62 2.99
CA ARG A 68 1.39 -4.50 1.83
C ARG A 68 0.34 -5.57 2.12
N ALA A 69 0.35 -6.13 3.32
CA ALA A 69 -0.69 -7.05 3.77
C ALA A 69 -2.06 -6.39 3.82
N LEU A 70 -2.16 -5.16 4.35
CA LEU A 70 -3.42 -4.41 4.36
C LEU A 70 -3.92 -4.09 2.94
N LEU A 71 -3.03 -3.69 2.04
CA LEU A 71 -3.36 -3.40 0.64
C LEU A 71 -3.81 -4.67 -0.10
N ALA A 72 -3.11 -5.79 0.08
CA ALA A 72 -3.49 -7.08 -0.50
C ALA A 72 -4.87 -7.54 0.00
N LEU A 73 -5.15 -7.41 1.30
CA LEU A 73 -6.44 -7.76 1.90
C LEU A 73 -7.60 -6.94 1.30
N THR A 74 -7.33 -5.68 0.94
CA THR A 74 -8.33 -4.74 0.44
C THR A 74 -8.39 -4.67 -1.09
N GLY A 75 -7.52 -5.39 -1.80
CA GLY A 75 -7.42 -5.37 -3.26
C GLY A 75 -6.80 -4.09 -3.83
N PHE A 76 -6.05 -3.33 -3.02
CA PHE A 76 -5.39 -2.10 -3.45
C PHE A 76 -3.93 -2.34 -3.85
N SER A 77 -3.45 -1.57 -4.82
CA SER A 77 -2.03 -1.46 -5.15
C SER A 77 -1.39 -0.26 -4.44
N ASN A 78 -0.05 -0.24 -4.36
CA ASN A 78 0.69 0.93 -3.87
C ASN A 78 0.41 2.18 -4.73
N GLU A 79 0.30 2.01 -6.05
CA GLU A 79 -0.06 3.09 -6.97
C GLU A 79 -1.43 3.70 -6.65
N ASN A 80 -2.43 2.85 -6.38
CA ASN A 80 -3.75 3.33 -5.98
C ASN A 80 -3.69 4.08 -4.65
N LEU A 81 -2.90 3.59 -3.68
CA LEU A 81 -2.71 4.26 -2.41
C LEU A 81 -2.07 5.66 -2.58
N LYS A 82 -1.03 5.78 -3.41
CA LYS A 82 -0.38 7.07 -3.70
C LYS A 82 -1.34 8.08 -4.34
N ARG A 83 -2.12 7.63 -5.32
CA ARG A 83 -3.13 8.45 -5.99
C ARG A 83 -4.23 8.91 -5.02
N ILE A 84 -4.75 8.01 -4.19
CA ILE A 84 -5.77 8.35 -3.19
C ILE A 84 -5.19 9.31 -2.15
N THR A 85 -3.97 9.06 -1.65
CA THR A 85 -3.31 9.96 -0.69
C THR A 85 -3.13 11.36 -1.28
N THR A 86 -2.84 11.45 -2.57
CA THR A 86 -2.75 12.73 -3.29
C THR A 86 -4.12 13.40 -3.38
N LEU A 87 -5.17 12.66 -3.76
CA LEU A 87 -6.53 13.18 -3.80
C LEU A 87 -7.00 13.70 -2.44
N ILE A 88 -6.75 12.96 -1.35
CA ILE A 88 -7.10 13.35 0.02
C ILE A 88 -6.45 14.68 0.39
N ARG A 89 -5.20 14.92 -0.04
CA ARG A 89 -4.50 16.18 0.24
C ARG A 89 -5.11 17.36 -0.52
N VAL A 90 -5.61 17.16 -1.74
CA VAL A 90 -6.23 18.22 -2.56
C VAL A 90 -7.68 18.50 -2.19
N VAL A 91 -8.47 17.46 -1.96
CA VAL A 91 -9.91 17.58 -1.73
C VAL A 91 -10.18 18.13 -0.35
N ASP A 92 -11.07 19.12 -0.27
CA ASP A 92 -11.60 19.65 0.98
C ASP A 92 -13.06 19.25 1.15
N ASP A 93 -13.26 18.00 1.61
CA ASP A 93 -14.57 17.45 1.91
C ASP A 93 -14.68 17.19 3.42
N ALA A 94 -15.67 17.80 4.07
CA ALA A 94 -15.79 17.79 5.52
C ALA A 94 -15.93 16.36 6.11
N GLU A 95 -16.63 15.46 5.41
CA GLU A 95 -16.82 14.09 5.87
C GLU A 95 -15.52 13.28 5.74
N LEU A 96 -14.88 13.33 4.58
CA LEU A 96 -13.59 12.68 4.33
C LEU A 96 -12.51 13.22 5.26
N ASN A 97 -12.41 14.54 5.45
CA ASN A 97 -11.45 15.16 6.35
C ASN A 97 -11.60 14.64 7.78
N ARG A 98 -12.84 14.51 8.26
CA ARG A 98 -13.16 13.96 9.59
C ARG A 98 -12.83 12.47 9.68
N ILE A 99 -13.17 11.67 8.67
CA ILE A 99 -12.90 10.22 8.66
C ILE A 99 -11.40 9.95 8.63
N LEU A 100 -10.67 10.70 7.82
CA LEU A 100 -9.24 10.51 7.57
C LEU A 100 -8.35 11.32 8.52
N LEU A 101 -8.95 12.09 9.42
CA LEU A 101 -8.27 12.94 10.39
C LEU A 101 -7.31 13.95 9.72
N LYS A 102 -7.66 14.41 8.50
CA LYS A 102 -6.78 15.20 7.63
C LYS A 102 -6.21 16.41 8.35
N GLU A 103 -7.04 17.17 9.05
CA GLU A 103 -6.67 18.37 9.80
C GLU A 103 -5.59 18.13 10.87
N LYS A 104 -5.36 16.88 11.30
CA LYS A 104 -4.40 16.54 12.35
C LYS A 104 -3.02 16.11 11.83
N TRP A 105 -2.89 15.83 10.54
CA TRP A 105 -1.62 15.37 9.94
C TRP A 105 -1.25 16.12 8.66
N PHE A 106 -2.20 16.82 8.04
CA PHE A 106 -1.98 17.65 6.87
C PHE A 106 -1.95 19.12 7.32
N GLU A 107 -0.74 19.61 7.60
CA GLU A 107 -0.50 21.04 7.77
C GLU A 107 -0.33 21.66 6.39
N ASN A 108 -1.13 22.68 6.08
CA ASN A 108 -1.21 23.44 4.82
C ASN A 108 0.10 23.44 4.01
N GLU A 109 0.34 22.36 3.24
CA GLU A 109 1.37 22.34 2.21
C GLU A 109 0.98 23.46 1.24
N LYS A 110 1.86 24.44 1.04
CA LYS A 110 1.64 25.45 0.00
C LYS A 110 1.58 24.71 -1.33
N ILE A 111 0.37 24.53 -1.84
CA ILE A 111 0.14 23.98 -3.17
C ILE A 111 0.85 24.94 -4.13
N SER A 112 1.93 24.48 -4.74
CA SER A 112 2.65 25.24 -5.75
C SER A 112 1.75 25.53 -6.96
N GLU A 113 2.12 26.50 -7.79
CA GLU A 113 1.42 26.77 -9.05
C GLU A 113 1.32 25.52 -9.96
N ASP A 114 2.28 24.60 -9.82
CA ASP A 114 2.32 23.31 -10.52
C ASP A 114 1.44 22.20 -9.88
N GLY A 115 0.66 22.55 -8.85
CA GLY A 115 -0.18 21.62 -8.09
C GLY A 115 0.55 20.93 -6.93
N ILE A 116 0.04 19.77 -6.49
CA ILE A 116 0.63 18.98 -5.42
C ILE A 116 1.33 17.74 -6.00
N ALA A 117 2.58 17.50 -5.60
CA ALA A 117 3.31 16.32 -6.03
C ALA A 117 2.79 15.05 -5.33
N GLU A 118 2.74 13.93 -6.06
CA GLU A 118 2.48 12.61 -5.48
C GLU A 118 3.57 12.26 -4.45
N TRP A 119 3.17 11.70 -3.31
CA TRP A 119 4.13 11.21 -2.32
C TRP A 119 4.76 9.90 -2.77
N SER A 120 6.05 9.74 -2.51
CA SER A 120 6.75 8.47 -2.69
C SER A 120 6.32 7.42 -1.67
N ASP A 121 6.52 6.14 -2.01
CA ASP A 121 6.29 5.02 -1.10
C ASP A 121 7.02 5.22 0.25
N SER A 122 8.27 5.69 0.21
CA SER A 122 9.06 5.96 1.41
C SER A 122 8.45 7.07 2.29
N LYS A 123 7.87 8.11 1.67
CA LYS A 123 7.19 9.18 2.41
C LYS A 123 5.94 8.65 3.10
N ILE A 124 5.09 7.89 2.40
CA ILE A 124 3.89 7.27 2.97
C ILE A 124 4.26 6.33 4.13
N MET A 125 5.26 5.48 3.93
CA MET A 125 5.73 4.57 4.98
C MET A 125 6.26 5.33 6.19
N SER A 126 7.04 6.40 5.98
CA SER A 126 7.52 7.26 7.05
C SER A 126 6.36 7.87 7.84
N MET A 127 5.38 8.46 7.15
CA MET A 127 4.18 9.03 7.77
C MET A 127 3.39 8.00 8.59
N ILE A 128 3.27 6.76 8.11
CA ILE A 128 2.63 5.66 8.88
C ILE A 128 3.37 5.40 10.20
N LYS A 129 4.70 5.44 10.20
CA LYS A 129 5.50 5.17 11.40
C LYS A 129 5.52 6.37 12.36
N THR A 130 5.61 7.59 11.85
CA THR A 130 5.85 8.79 12.66
C THR A 130 4.58 9.53 13.06
N ASP A 131 3.54 9.52 12.23
CA ASP A 131 2.30 10.25 12.46
C ASP A 131 1.15 9.29 12.81
N LYS A 132 0.71 9.35 14.06
CA LYS A 132 -0.40 8.52 14.56
C LYS A 132 -1.72 8.85 13.83
N TYR A 133 -2.00 10.11 13.55
CA TYR A 133 -3.26 10.51 12.93
C TYR A 133 -3.31 10.13 11.46
N PHE A 134 -2.20 10.27 10.72
CA PHE A 134 -2.09 9.75 9.37
C PHE A 134 -2.32 8.24 9.33
N ARG A 135 -1.63 7.49 10.21
CA ARG A 135 -1.78 6.04 10.33
C ARG A 135 -3.24 5.62 10.59
N GLN A 136 -3.91 6.31 11.52
CA GLN A 136 -5.33 6.10 11.82
C GLN A 136 -6.22 6.45 10.62
N GLY A 137 -5.91 7.52 9.91
CA GLY A 137 -6.58 7.91 8.67
C GLY A 137 -6.50 6.83 7.60
N ILE A 138 -5.33 6.23 7.40
CA ILE A 138 -5.13 5.12 6.47
C ILE A 138 -5.97 3.90 6.86
N VAL A 139 -6.01 3.51 8.14
CA VAL A 139 -6.86 2.40 8.58
C VAL A 139 -8.34 2.72 8.41
N ASN A 140 -8.75 3.96 8.67
CA ASN A 140 -10.12 4.42 8.47
C ASN A 140 -10.55 4.38 7.00
N LEU A 141 -9.66 4.76 6.08
CA LEU A 141 -9.90 4.71 4.63
C LEU A 141 -10.38 3.30 4.20
N PHE A 142 -9.72 2.26 4.69
CA PHE A 142 -10.03 0.89 4.28
C PHE A 142 -11.18 0.23 5.08
N LEU A 143 -11.34 0.57 6.37
CA LEU A 143 -12.30 -0.15 7.24
C LEU A 143 -13.60 0.59 7.53
N ARG A 144 -13.68 1.91 7.31
CA ARG A 144 -14.93 2.67 7.49
C ARG A 144 -15.69 2.88 6.19
N VAL A 145 -15.01 3.11 5.08
CA VAL A 145 -15.66 3.35 3.78
C VAL A 145 -16.48 2.13 3.32
N GLN A 146 -16.10 0.92 3.73
CA GLN A 146 -16.83 -0.30 3.37
C GLN A 146 -18.17 -0.51 4.11
N ARG A 147 -18.49 0.27 5.15
CA ARG A 147 -19.75 0.11 5.91
C ARG A 147 -20.95 0.85 5.31
N TYR A 148 -20.82 1.47 4.14
CA TYR A 148 -21.94 2.12 3.43
C TYR A 148 -22.78 1.15 2.58
N HIS A 149 -22.51 -0.16 2.63
CA HIS A 149 -23.26 -1.19 1.90
C HIS A 149 -23.81 -2.30 2.82
N SER A 150 -24.29 -1.95 4.02
CA SER A 150 -24.95 -2.88 4.94
C SER A 150 -26.28 -2.33 5.42
#